data_AF-A0ABD2R2P7-F1
#
_entry.id   AF-A0ABD2R2P7-F1
#
_cell.length_a   1.000
_cell.length_b   1.000
_cell.length_c   1.000
_cell.angle_alpha   90.00
_cell.angle_beta   90.00
_cell.angle_gamma   90.00
#
_symmetry.space_group_name_H-M   'P 1'
#
loop_
_entity.id
_entity.type
_entity.pdbx_description
1 polymer ?
#
loop_
_entity_poly.entity_id
_entity_poly.type
_entity_poly.pdbx_seq_one_letter_code
_entity_poly.pdbx_strand_id
1 'polypeptide(L)'
;MAKIILKCIGTHYHDVYPNWSSIPLNTQGQMFNEFKKYYVWAPKHEEDVQVNFKLKASKLLSCTFCDCRRENRMPKFMLPDRWALLLEHWSTNEKFKKRSEIGKMARASEKRGSLHTGGAISQVTRKERMEKELGRPVAVAKMFKVTHIKKSTNPTEEERWIEPRAQETYNKYIRISQEYRSTLPLESQDKPFTQEENENLWKQSAGEPIRGSVYGYPEKAYQKKKSWYCGSSSSSFDGGDRETISAMESKIAYLNAELAAVAEREKKREEREKKREEEIAVAKEVENKRYAA
;
A
#
# COMPACT_ATOMS: atom_id res chain seq x y z
N MET A 1 -0.37 4.08 23.53
CA MET A 1 0.50 3.88 22.36
C MET A 1 0.64 5.14 21.49
N ALA A 2 -0.42 5.67 20.86
CA ALA A 2 -0.30 6.81 19.93
C ALA A 2 0.39 8.07 20.50
N LYS A 3 0.02 8.47 21.74
CA LYS A 3 0.67 9.60 22.44
C LYS A 3 2.18 9.37 22.67
N ILE A 4 2.58 8.13 22.98
CA ILE A 4 3.98 7.76 23.20
C ILE A 4 4.76 7.80 21.90
N ILE A 5 4.21 7.25 20.81
CA ILE A 5 4.85 7.33 19.49
C ILE A 5 5.06 8.78 19.08
N LEU A 6 4.04 9.63 19.22
CA LEU A 6 4.17 11.05 18.88
C LEU A 6 5.20 11.78 19.76
N LYS A 7 5.30 11.40 21.04
CA LYS A 7 6.36 11.88 21.94
C LYS A 7 7.74 11.48 21.41
N CYS A 8 7.94 10.21 21.04
CA CYS A 8 9.22 9.70 20.51
C CYS A 8 9.61 10.40 19.20
N ILE A 9 8.63 10.66 18.32
CA ILE A 9 8.83 11.46 17.11
C ILE A 9 9.29 12.86 17.50
N GLY A 10 8.54 13.54 18.37
CA GLY A 10 8.84 14.90 18.79
C GLY A 10 10.23 15.06 19.41
N THR A 11 10.67 14.09 20.22
CA THR A 11 12.00 14.08 20.85
C THR A 11 13.13 14.13 19.83
N HIS A 12 12.98 13.47 18.68
CA HIS A 12 14.02 13.36 17.65
C HIS A 12 13.70 14.13 16.36
N TYR A 13 12.68 14.99 16.39
CA TYR A 13 12.27 15.78 15.22
C TYR A 13 13.11 17.06 15.14
N HIS A 14 14.34 16.92 14.63
CA HIS A 14 15.34 18.00 14.64
C HIS A 14 15.49 18.79 13.34
N ASP A 15 14.65 18.54 12.32
CA ASP A 15 14.72 19.23 11.03
C ASP A 15 13.34 19.28 10.34
N VAL A 16 13.28 19.78 9.10
CA VAL A 16 12.06 19.91 8.29
C VAL A 16 11.81 18.65 7.47
N TYR A 17 10.91 17.78 7.95
CA TYR A 17 10.52 16.55 7.27
C TYR A 17 9.03 16.55 6.91
N PRO A 18 8.66 16.84 5.65
CA PRO A 18 7.25 16.91 5.22
C PRO A 18 6.46 15.62 5.39
N ASN A 19 7.15 14.47 5.46
CA ASN A 19 6.56 13.15 5.66
C ASN A 19 7.56 12.19 6.35
N TRP A 20 7.07 11.02 6.77
CA TRP A 20 7.92 10.03 7.44
C TRP A 20 9.11 9.58 6.59
N SER A 21 8.91 9.36 5.30
CA SER A 21 9.95 8.88 4.40
C SER A 21 11.07 9.89 4.16
N SER A 22 10.82 11.19 4.37
CA SER A 22 11.87 12.22 4.34
C SER A 22 12.74 12.26 5.59
N ILE A 23 12.36 11.57 6.68
CA ILE A 23 13.17 11.48 7.88
C ILE A 23 14.34 10.52 7.63
N PRO A 24 15.61 10.90 7.88
CA PRO A 24 16.75 10.01 7.74
C PRO A 24 16.60 8.71 8.53
N LEU A 25 17.08 7.60 7.99
CA LEU A 25 16.95 6.28 8.62
C LEU A 25 17.57 6.24 10.04
N ASN A 26 18.67 6.95 10.25
CA ASN A 26 19.28 7.09 11.56
C ASN A 26 18.31 7.73 12.56
N THR A 27 17.68 8.84 12.18
CA THR A 27 16.68 9.54 13.01
C THR A 27 15.44 8.68 13.25
N GLN A 28 14.96 7.93 12.24
CA GLN A 28 13.89 6.95 12.44
C GLN A 28 14.29 5.85 13.44
N GLY A 29 15.55 5.41 13.41
CA GLY A 29 16.13 4.47 14.36
C GLY A 29 16.17 5.03 15.79
N GLN A 30 16.57 6.30 15.94
CA GLN A 30 16.53 7.00 17.24
C GLN A 30 15.11 7.10 17.80
N MET A 31 14.13 7.48 16.98
CA MET A 31 12.72 7.50 17.37
C MET A 31 12.22 6.13 17.83
N PHE A 32 12.68 5.04 17.18
CA PHE A 32 12.34 3.68 17.59
C PHE A 32 13.05 3.28 18.89
N ASN A 33 14.32 3.62 19.06
CA ASN A 33 15.06 3.36 20.30
C ASN A 33 14.44 4.08 21.49
N GLU A 34 13.93 5.31 21.30
CA GLU A 34 13.16 6.02 22.32
C GLU A 34 11.86 5.27 22.65
N PHE A 35 11.17 4.73 21.65
CA PHE A 35 9.97 3.91 21.85
C PHE A 35 10.25 2.62 22.65
N LYS A 36 11.42 1.99 22.45
CA LYS A 36 11.85 0.80 23.23
C LYS A 36 11.94 1.05 24.74
N LYS A 37 12.10 2.31 25.18
CA LYS A 37 12.12 2.65 26.61
C LYS A 37 10.77 2.48 27.31
N TYR A 38 9.68 2.44 26.55
CA TYR A 38 8.31 2.39 27.10
C TYR A 38 7.66 1.01 27.03
N TYR A 39 8.25 0.07 26.30
CA TYR A 39 7.63 -1.20 25.96
C TYR A 39 8.67 -2.32 25.91
N VAL A 40 8.28 -3.51 26.35
CA VAL A 40 9.11 -4.72 26.35
C VAL A 40 8.44 -5.79 25.51
N TRP A 41 9.21 -6.54 24.73
CA TRP A 41 8.75 -7.68 23.93
C TRP A 41 9.85 -8.73 23.83
N ALA A 42 9.46 -9.95 23.43
CA ALA A 42 10.43 -11.02 23.19
C ALA A 42 11.30 -10.69 21.96
N PRO A 43 12.62 -10.98 21.97
CA PRO A 43 13.54 -10.61 20.88
C PRO A 43 13.10 -11.08 19.48
N LYS A 44 12.42 -12.23 19.41
CA LYS A 44 11.87 -12.77 18.14
C LYS A 44 10.85 -11.87 17.44
N HIS A 45 10.28 -10.88 18.13
CA HIS A 45 9.31 -9.94 17.58
C HIS A 45 9.89 -8.56 17.27
N GLU A 46 11.21 -8.35 17.45
CA GLU A 46 11.85 -7.04 17.24
C GLU A 46 11.55 -6.46 15.86
N GLU A 47 11.71 -7.27 14.81
CA GLU A 47 11.48 -6.85 13.42
C GLU A 47 10.01 -6.49 13.18
N ASP A 48 9.09 -7.34 13.62
CA ASP A 48 7.64 -7.11 13.50
C ASP A 48 7.23 -5.82 14.22
N VAL A 49 7.76 -5.60 15.43
CA VAL A 49 7.48 -4.40 16.22
C VAL A 49 8.06 -3.17 15.55
N GLN A 50 9.26 -3.25 14.98
CA GLN A 50 9.86 -2.13 14.24
C GLN A 50 9.05 -1.76 12.99
N VAL A 51 8.59 -2.75 12.22
CA VAL A 51 7.72 -2.53 11.05
C VAL A 51 6.41 -1.87 11.47
N ASN A 52 5.76 -2.41 12.50
CA ASN A 52 4.52 -1.86 13.03
C ASN A 52 4.70 -0.44 13.58
N PHE A 53 5.81 -0.17 14.27
CA PHE A 53 6.15 1.16 14.76
C PHE A 53 6.27 2.15 13.59
N LYS A 54 7.06 1.83 12.55
CA LYS A 54 7.23 2.69 11.37
C LYS A 54 5.89 3.01 10.71
N LEU A 55 5.05 1.99 10.51
CA LEU A 55 3.71 2.16 9.95
C LEU A 55 2.84 3.10 10.80
N LYS A 56 2.87 2.92 12.13
CA LYS A 56 2.10 3.76 13.05
C LYS A 56 2.62 5.18 13.14
N ALA A 57 3.92 5.34 13.25
CA ALA A 57 4.58 6.63 13.34
C ALA A 57 4.34 7.46 12.07
N SER A 58 4.45 6.84 10.90
CA SER A 58 4.15 7.47 9.61
C SER A 58 2.71 7.96 9.51
N LYS A 59 1.74 7.11 9.91
CA LYS A 59 0.33 7.48 9.90
C LYS A 59 0.03 8.60 10.90
N LEU A 60 0.56 8.50 12.12
CA LEU A 60 0.35 9.48 13.18
C LEU A 60 0.92 10.85 12.78
N LEU A 61 2.16 10.90 12.30
CA LEU A 61 2.79 12.13 11.82
C LEU A 61 1.94 12.80 10.73
N SER A 62 1.52 12.01 9.74
CA SER A 62 0.70 12.50 8.62
C SER A 62 -0.66 13.02 9.09
N CYS A 63 -1.34 12.31 9.99
CA CYS A 63 -2.60 12.75 10.59
C CYS A 63 -2.42 14.04 11.39
N THR A 64 -1.41 14.09 12.26
CA THR A 64 -1.09 15.29 13.04
C THR A 64 -0.87 16.50 12.14
N PHE A 65 -0.06 16.37 11.08
CA PHE A 65 0.15 17.48 10.14
C PHE A 65 -1.12 17.88 9.39
N CYS A 66 -1.97 16.93 8.99
CA CYS A 66 -3.27 17.24 8.38
C CYS A 66 -4.18 18.02 9.33
N ASP A 67 -4.26 17.62 10.60
CA ASP A 67 -5.09 18.29 11.61
C ASP A 67 -4.54 19.68 11.93
N CYS A 68 -3.23 19.79 12.13
CA CYS A 68 -2.51 21.05 12.35
C CYS A 68 -2.72 22.05 11.21
N ARG A 69 -2.64 21.61 9.94
CA ARG A 69 -2.94 22.46 8.78
C ARG A 69 -4.41 22.90 8.74
N ARG A 70 -5.34 22.00 9.03
CA ARG A 70 -6.78 22.29 9.01
C ARG A 70 -7.17 23.30 10.09
N GLU A 71 -6.57 23.19 11.27
CA GLU A 71 -6.86 24.07 12.42
C GLU A 71 -5.96 25.30 12.47
N ASN A 72 -5.00 25.41 11.54
CA ASN A 72 -3.94 26.42 11.55
C ASN A 72 -3.18 26.48 12.90
N ARG A 73 -2.84 25.31 13.45
CA ARG A 73 -2.17 25.14 14.74
C ARG A 73 -0.89 24.33 14.58
N MET A 74 0.21 24.83 15.10
CA MET A 74 1.50 24.12 15.07
C MET A 74 1.53 22.92 16.05
N PRO A 75 2.16 21.79 15.68
CA PRO A 75 2.41 20.70 16.64
C PRO A 75 3.28 21.16 17.82
N LYS A 76 2.96 20.73 19.04
CA LYS A 76 3.67 21.13 20.28
C LYS A 76 5.17 20.80 20.30
N PHE A 77 5.59 19.76 19.57
CA PHE A 77 6.99 19.33 19.53
C PHE A 77 7.82 20.07 18.47
N MET A 78 7.22 21.02 17.74
CA MET A 78 7.85 21.70 16.61
C MET A 78 8.14 23.16 16.96
N LEU A 79 9.24 23.69 16.40
CA LEU A 79 9.59 25.10 16.50
C LEU A 79 8.88 25.93 15.41
N PRO A 80 8.49 27.20 15.68
CA PRO A 80 7.78 28.05 14.72
C PRO A 80 8.44 28.15 13.34
N ASP A 81 9.75 28.34 13.29
CA ASP A 81 10.48 28.52 12.02
C ASP A 81 10.38 27.27 11.13
N ARG A 82 10.45 26.08 11.73
CA ARG A 82 10.31 24.81 11.00
C ARG A 82 8.89 24.59 10.52
N TRP A 83 7.90 25.02 11.30
CA TRP A 83 6.52 24.96 10.88
C TRP A 83 6.24 25.88 9.68
N ALA A 84 6.81 27.09 9.67
CA ALA A 84 6.73 28.01 8.54
C ALA A 84 7.32 27.37 7.27
N LEU A 85 8.51 26.77 7.35
CA LEU A 85 9.13 26.05 6.23
C LEU A 85 8.29 24.87 5.72
N LEU A 86 7.60 24.15 6.61
CA LEU A 86 6.69 23.07 6.20
C LEU A 86 5.44 23.60 5.48
N LEU A 87 4.87 24.71 5.97
CA LEU A 87 3.74 25.36 5.32
C LEU A 87 4.11 25.84 3.92
N GLU A 88 5.28 26.46 3.76
CA GLU A 88 5.83 26.85 2.46
C GLU A 88 6.05 25.63 1.56
N HIS A 89 6.63 24.54 2.09
CA HIS A 89 6.79 23.31 1.32
C HIS A 89 5.45 22.79 0.79
N TRP A 90 4.40 22.73 1.61
CA TRP A 90 3.11 22.21 1.16
C TRP A 90 2.35 23.15 0.23
N SER A 91 2.60 24.47 0.28
CA SER A 91 1.98 25.44 -0.63
C SER A 91 2.68 25.51 -2.00
N THR A 92 3.98 25.21 -2.06
CA THR A 92 4.80 25.29 -3.27
C THR A 92 5.03 23.94 -3.96
N ASN A 93 5.00 22.83 -3.23
CA ASN A 93 5.30 21.53 -3.80
C ASN A 93 4.17 21.01 -4.70
N GLU A 94 4.40 21.05 -6.01
CA GLU A 94 3.43 20.61 -7.02
C GLU A 94 3.02 19.14 -6.89
N LYS A 95 3.96 18.24 -6.52
CA LYS A 95 3.62 16.81 -6.30
C LYS A 95 2.65 16.62 -5.13
N PHE A 96 2.80 17.43 -4.08
CA PHE A 96 1.89 17.42 -2.94
C PHE A 96 0.52 17.98 -3.34
N LYS A 97 0.48 19.12 -4.03
CA LYS A 97 -0.77 19.76 -4.50
C LYS A 97 -1.57 18.85 -5.40
N LYS A 98 -0.94 18.25 -6.42
CA LYS A 98 -1.58 17.29 -7.33
C LYS A 98 -2.22 16.13 -6.56
N ARG A 99 -1.50 15.55 -5.60
CA ARG A 99 -2.01 14.46 -4.76
C ARG A 99 -3.15 14.89 -3.83
N SER A 100 -3.04 16.07 -3.26
CA SER A 100 -4.10 16.67 -2.43
C SER A 100 -5.38 16.87 -3.24
N GLU A 101 -5.27 17.40 -4.46
CA GLU A 101 -6.41 17.63 -5.34
C GLU A 101 -7.03 16.33 -5.84
N ILE A 102 -6.22 15.33 -6.23
CA ILE A 102 -6.71 13.98 -6.53
C ILE A 102 -7.48 13.41 -5.33
N GLY A 103 -6.93 13.55 -4.12
CA GLY A 103 -7.59 13.10 -2.90
C GLY A 103 -8.89 13.84 -2.61
N LYS A 104 -8.96 15.14 -2.91
CA LYS A 104 -10.17 15.97 -2.78
C LYS A 104 -11.24 15.56 -3.79
N MET A 105 -10.87 15.41 -5.06
CA MET A 105 -11.75 14.93 -6.13
C MET A 105 -12.26 13.52 -5.84
N ALA A 106 -11.41 12.63 -5.33
CA ALA A 106 -11.83 11.29 -4.92
C ALA A 106 -12.83 11.31 -3.75
N ARG A 107 -12.71 12.26 -2.80
CA ARG A 107 -13.68 12.42 -1.71
C ARG A 107 -14.98 13.08 -2.16
N ALA A 108 -14.91 13.97 -3.14
CA ALA A 108 -16.06 14.66 -3.74
C ALA A 108 -16.79 13.81 -4.80
N SER A 109 -16.16 12.73 -5.27
CA SER A 109 -16.76 11.82 -6.24
C SER A 109 -18.04 11.19 -5.70
N GLU A 110 -19.08 11.21 -6.52
CA GLU A 110 -20.35 10.53 -6.28
C GLU A 110 -20.17 9.01 -6.14
N LYS A 111 -19.20 8.44 -6.86
CA LYS A 111 -18.79 7.02 -6.76
C LYS A 111 -17.90 6.74 -5.55
N ARG A 112 -18.16 7.40 -4.42
CA ARG A 112 -17.46 7.27 -3.13
C ARG A 112 -17.29 5.79 -2.73
N GLY A 113 -16.55 5.55 -1.64
CA GLY A 113 -16.45 4.21 -1.05
C GLY A 113 -17.84 3.58 -0.82
N SER A 114 -17.92 2.26 -1.00
CA SER A 114 -19.15 1.47 -0.79
C SER A 114 -19.67 1.64 0.64
N LEU A 115 -20.93 2.06 0.76
CA LEU A 115 -21.61 2.13 2.05
C LEU A 115 -22.33 0.81 2.33
N HIS A 116 -21.98 0.16 3.44
CA HIS A 116 -22.55 -1.14 3.82
C HIS A 116 -22.83 -1.26 5.32
N THR A 117 -23.78 -2.12 5.70
CA THR A 117 -24.15 -2.46 7.10
C THR A 117 -23.38 -3.67 7.66
N GLY A 118 -22.40 -4.20 6.91
CA GLY A 118 -21.59 -5.35 7.32
C GLY A 118 -20.70 -5.16 8.56
N GLY A 119 -20.68 -3.96 9.14
CA GLY A 119 -19.82 -3.62 10.28
C GLY A 119 -18.33 -3.57 9.91
N ALA A 120 -17.45 -3.66 10.90
CA ALA A 120 -15.99 -3.65 10.74
C ALA A 120 -15.44 -5.03 10.32
N ILE A 121 -16.07 -5.67 9.33
CA ILE A 121 -15.70 -6.99 8.82
C ILE A 121 -15.51 -6.87 7.30
N SER A 122 -14.51 -7.56 6.75
CA SER A 122 -14.29 -7.55 5.30
C SER A 122 -15.41 -8.29 4.56
N GLN A 123 -15.70 -7.90 3.31
CA GLN A 123 -16.69 -8.59 2.48
C GLN A 123 -16.32 -10.06 2.23
N VAL A 124 -15.02 -10.38 2.17
CA VAL A 124 -14.51 -11.76 2.04
C VAL A 124 -14.79 -12.56 3.31
N THR A 125 -14.55 -12.00 4.49
CA THR A 125 -14.85 -12.67 5.76
C THR A 125 -16.36 -12.86 5.94
N ARG A 126 -17.17 -11.89 5.52
CA ARG A 126 -18.63 -12.03 5.49
C ARG A 126 -19.04 -13.16 4.52
N LYS A 127 -18.41 -13.19 3.33
CA LYS A 127 -18.23 -14.32 2.39
C LYS A 127 -18.32 -15.68 3.05
N GLU A 128 -17.17 -16.00 3.62
CA GLU A 128 -16.82 -17.28 4.22
C GLU A 128 -17.76 -17.66 5.36
N ARG A 129 -18.18 -16.68 6.19
CA ARG A 129 -19.14 -16.93 7.28
C ARG A 129 -20.49 -17.39 6.74
N MET A 130 -21.02 -16.73 5.72
CA MET A 130 -22.31 -17.11 5.14
C MET A 130 -22.24 -18.44 4.39
N GLU A 131 -21.13 -18.74 3.72
CA GLU A 131 -20.92 -20.04 3.08
C GLU A 131 -20.87 -21.17 4.10
N LYS A 132 -20.21 -20.95 5.24
CA LYS A 132 -20.17 -21.90 6.36
C LYS A 132 -21.55 -22.11 6.98
N GLU A 133 -22.33 -21.05 7.19
CA GLU A 133 -23.69 -21.12 7.74
C GLU A 133 -24.66 -21.86 6.81
N LEU A 134 -24.52 -21.69 5.49
CA LEU A 134 -25.40 -22.31 4.50
C LEU A 134 -24.91 -23.68 4.00
N GLY A 135 -23.68 -24.07 4.33
CA GLY A 135 -23.05 -25.30 3.83
C GLY A 135 -22.85 -25.34 2.31
N ARG A 136 -22.90 -24.19 1.64
CA ARG A 136 -22.78 -24.07 0.17
C ARG A 136 -22.20 -22.71 -0.26
N PRO A 137 -21.62 -22.62 -1.47
CA PRO A 137 -21.16 -21.34 -2.02
C PRO A 137 -22.28 -20.30 -2.08
N VAL A 138 -21.93 -19.03 -1.82
CA VAL A 138 -22.89 -17.93 -1.84
C VAL A 138 -22.66 -17.04 -3.05
N ALA A 139 -23.71 -16.85 -3.85
CA ALA A 139 -23.72 -15.91 -4.96
C ALA A 139 -23.48 -14.47 -4.48
N VAL A 140 -22.73 -13.71 -5.28
CA VAL A 140 -22.33 -12.33 -4.95
C VAL A 140 -23.55 -11.44 -4.71
N ALA A 141 -24.59 -11.54 -5.55
CA ALA A 141 -25.81 -10.75 -5.42
C ALA A 141 -26.53 -10.98 -4.07
N LYS A 142 -26.54 -12.23 -3.59
CA LYS A 142 -27.14 -12.57 -2.29
C LYS A 142 -26.35 -11.96 -1.13
N MET A 143 -25.01 -12.02 -1.19
CA MET A 143 -24.15 -11.34 -0.22
C MET A 143 -24.33 -9.81 -0.25
N PHE A 144 -24.41 -9.26 -1.46
CA PHE A 144 -24.54 -7.83 -1.66
C PHE A 144 -25.82 -7.31 -1.00
N LYS A 145 -26.97 -7.96 -1.21
CA LYS A 145 -28.22 -7.62 -0.51
C LYS A 145 -28.07 -7.59 1.02
N VAL A 146 -27.48 -8.64 1.59
CA VAL A 146 -27.31 -8.76 3.05
C VAL A 146 -26.51 -7.59 3.65
N THR A 147 -25.59 -7.02 2.87
CA THR A 147 -24.69 -5.96 3.32
C THR A 147 -25.12 -4.56 2.88
N HIS A 148 -26.02 -4.43 1.90
CA HIS A 148 -26.42 -3.15 1.31
C HIS A 148 -27.90 -2.80 1.52
N ILE A 149 -28.65 -3.64 2.22
CA ILE A 149 -30.02 -3.37 2.67
C ILE A 149 -30.01 -3.12 4.18
N LYS A 150 -30.79 -2.12 4.60
CA LYS A 150 -31.03 -1.88 6.02
C LYS A 150 -31.93 -2.98 6.58
N LYS A 151 -31.50 -3.58 7.68
CA LYS A 151 -32.37 -4.53 8.40
C LYS A 151 -33.58 -3.77 8.94
N SER A 152 -34.76 -4.13 8.46
CA SER A 152 -36.01 -3.71 9.10
C SER A 152 -36.38 -4.69 10.21
N THR A 153 -37.04 -4.17 11.24
CA THR A 153 -37.69 -4.96 12.29
C THR A 153 -39.11 -5.37 11.91
N ASN A 154 -39.70 -4.71 10.91
CA ASN A 154 -41.04 -4.98 10.42
C ASN A 154 -40.98 -5.72 9.08
N PRO A 155 -41.53 -6.94 8.97
CA PRO A 155 -41.48 -7.73 7.73
C PRO A 155 -42.31 -7.14 6.57
N THR A 156 -43.17 -6.15 6.85
CA THR A 156 -43.99 -5.42 5.87
C THR A 156 -43.33 -4.15 5.33
N GLU A 157 -42.19 -3.72 5.88
CA GLU A 157 -41.47 -2.55 5.37
C GLU A 157 -40.68 -2.90 4.10
N GLU A 158 -40.71 -1.99 3.13
CA GLU A 158 -39.96 -2.14 1.88
C GLU A 158 -38.45 -2.22 2.14
N GLU A 159 -37.76 -3.04 1.33
CA GLU A 159 -36.31 -3.18 1.37
C GLU A 159 -35.62 -1.84 1.11
N ARG A 160 -35.09 -1.23 2.17
CA ARG A 160 -34.40 0.06 2.06
C ARG A 160 -32.90 -0.13 1.79
N TRP A 161 -32.49 0.21 0.57
CA TRP A 161 -31.08 0.27 0.18
C TRP A 161 -30.32 1.36 0.94
N ILE A 162 -29.04 1.12 1.23
CA ILE A 162 -28.19 2.06 1.96
C ILE A 162 -27.80 3.26 1.10
N GLU A 163 -27.54 3.03 -0.19
CA GLU A 163 -27.17 4.04 -1.17
C GLU A 163 -27.83 3.80 -2.54
N PRO A 164 -28.17 4.85 -3.31
CA PRO A 164 -28.78 4.71 -4.63
C PRO A 164 -27.97 3.82 -5.58
N ARG A 165 -26.65 3.98 -5.58
CA ARG A 165 -25.71 3.17 -6.38
C ARG A 165 -25.87 1.67 -6.14
N ALA A 166 -26.12 1.24 -4.89
CA ALA A 166 -26.30 -0.16 -4.56
C ALA A 166 -27.60 -0.71 -5.16
N GLN A 167 -28.68 0.06 -5.06
CA GLN A 167 -29.97 -0.28 -5.67
C GLN A 167 -29.86 -0.36 -7.19
N GLU A 168 -29.27 0.64 -7.83
CA GLU A 168 -29.07 0.68 -9.29
C GLU A 168 -28.24 -0.50 -9.79
N THR A 169 -27.14 -0.81 -9.10
CA THR A 169 -26.28 -1.96 -9.45
C THR A 169 -27.05 -3.26 -9.35
N TYR A 170 -27.81 -3.46 -8.27
CA TYR A 170 -28.60 -4.65 -8.08
C TYR A 170 -29.73 -4.78 -9.11
N ASN A 171 -30.45 -3.69 -9.39
CA ASN A 171 -31.50 -3.67 -10.41
C ASN A 171 -30.94 -4.00 -11.81
N LYS A 172 -29.75 -3.46 -12.14
CA LYS A 172 -29.05 -3.81 -13.38
C LYS A 172 -28.64 -5.27 -13.40
N TYR A 173 -28.18 -5.85 -12.28
CA TYR A 173 -27.92 -7.29 -12.18
C TYR A 173 -29.17 -8.11 -12.46
N ILE A 174 -30.32 -7.77 -11.87
CA ILE A 174 -31.59 -8.47 -12.11
C ILE A 174 -31.95 -8.42 -13.60
N ARG A 175 -31.88 -7.23 -14.23
CA ARG A 175 -32.17 -7.06 -15.66
C ARG A 175 -31.27 -7.93 -16.55
N ILE A 176 -29.95 -7.82 -16.37
CA ILE A 176 -28.97 -8.60 -17.17
C ILE A 176 -29.16 -10.11 -16.93
N SER A 177 -29.43 -10.51 -15.69
CA SER A 177 -29.68 -11.92 -15.36
C SER A 177 -30.93 -12.47 -16.05
N GLN A 178 -32.00 -11.67 -16.13
CA GLN A 178 -33.23 -12.04 -16.85
C GLN A 178 -32.98 -12.12 -18.36
N GLU A 179 -32.31 -11.12 -18.94
CA GLU A 179 -31.92 -11.12 -20.36
C GLU A 179 -31.08 -12.35 -20.71
N TYR A 180 -30.08 -12.69 -19.89
CA TYR A 180 -29.26 -13.88 -20.07
C TYR A 180 -30.07 -15.18 -19.92
N ARG A 181 -31.02 -15.24 -18.99
CA ARG A 181 -31.90 -16.41 -18.84
C ARG A 181 -32.75 -16.62 -20.10
N SER A 182 -33.21 -15.55 -20.73
CA SER A 182 -34.00 -15.62 -21.96
C SER A 182 -33.21 -16.12 -23.19
N THR A 183 -31.87 -16.05 -23.17
CA THR A 183 -31.05 -16.60 -24.27
C THR A 183 -30.73 -18.09 -24.11
N LEU A 184 -30.99 -18.67 -22.94
CA LEU A 184 -30.76 -20.09 -22.69
C LEU A 184 -31.88 -20.96 -23.30
N PRO A 185 -31.56 -22.22 -23.70
CA PRO A 185 -32.57 -23.20 -24.09
C PRO A 185 -33.62 -23.38 -23.00
N LEU A 186 -34.89 -23.64 -23.36
CA LEU A 186 -36.01 -23.76 -22.42
C LEU A 186 -35.69 -24.69 -21.21
N GLU A 187 -35.05 -25.82 -21.46
CA GLU A 187 -34.68 -26.80 -20.42
C GLU A 187 -33.65 -26.29 -19.39
N SER A 188 -32.91 -25.24 -19.75
CA SER A 188 -31.91 -24.59 -18.91
C SER A 188 -32.43 -23.30 -18.28
N GLN A 189 -33.58 -22.79 -18.72
CA GLN A 189 -34.16 -21.56 -18.20
C GLN A 189 -34.61 -21.68 -16.75
N ASP A 190 -34.90 -22.87 -16.21
CA ASP A 190 -35.30 -23.02 -14.80
C ASP A 190 -34.13 -23.34 -13.87
N LYS A 191 -32.96 -23.67 -14.43
CA LYS A 191 -31.79 -24.03 -13.62
C LYS A 191 -31.22 -22.80 -12.90
N PRO A 192 -30.72 -22.95 -11.66
CA PRO A 192 -29.94 -21.91 -11.01
C PRO A 192 -28.66 -21.66 -11.82
N PHE A 193 -28.25 -20.40 -11.95
CA PHE A 193 -26.94 -20.07 -12.52
C PHE A 193 -25.83 -20.73 -11.72
N THR A 194 -24.84 -21.24 -12.43
CA THR A 194 -23.55 -21.66 -11.87
C THR A 194 -22.88 -20.50 -11.13
N GLN A 195 -21.84 -20.82 -10.36
CA GLN A 195 -21.09 -19.78 -9.66
C GLN A 195 -20.42 -18.81 -10.65
N GLU A 196 -19.83 -19.32 -11.73
CA GLU A 196 -19.13 -18.53 -12.73
C GLU A 196 -20.08 -17.58 -13.48
N GLU A 197 -21.25 -18.07 -13.91
CA GLU A 197 -22.27 -17.23 -14.54
C GLU A 197 -22.72 -16.11 -13.61
N ASN A 198 -22.98 -16.41 -12.33
CA ASN A 198 -23.33 -15.38 -11.34
C ASN A 198 -22.23 -14.33 -11.15
N GLU A 199 -20.97 -14.76 -11.13
CA GLU A 199 -19.83 -13.84 -11.01
C GLU A 199 -19.69 -12.94 -12.25
N ASN A 200 -19.87 -13.49 -13.45
CA ASN A 200 -19.80 -12.75 -14.70
C ASN A 200 -20.97 -11.75 -14.85
N LEU A 201 -22.20 -12.17 -14.55
CA LEU A 201 -23.38 -11.30 -14.54
C LEU A 201 -23.22 -10.15 -13.53
N TRP A 202 -22.66 -10.44 -12.35
CA TRP A 202 -22.37 -9.40 -11.37
C TRP A 202 -21.35 -8.38 -11.90
N LYS A 203 -20.23 -8.84 -12.48
CA LYS A 203 -19.19 -7.96 -13.04
C LYS A 203 -19.76 -7.03 -14.12
N GLN A 204 -20.61 -7.54 -15.01
CA GLN A 204 -21.29 -6.73 -16.04
C GLN A 204 -22.23 -5.67 -15.44
N SER A 205 -22.91 -6.00 -14.34
CA SER A 205 -23.80 -5.06 -13.65
C SER A 205 -23.05 -3.94 -12.93
N ALA A 206 -22.02 -4.29 -12.15
CA ALA A 206 -21.24 -3.39 -11.29
C ALA A 206 -20.38 -2.39 -12.08
N GLY A 207 -20.13 -2.67 -13.36
CA GLY A 207 -19.35 -1.83 -14.27
C GLY A 207 -17.85 -2.10 -14.18
N GLU A 208 -17.08 -1.21 -14.81
CA GLU A 208 -15.63 -1.37 -14.95
C GLU A 208 -14.90 -1.47 -13.59
N PRO A 209 -13.92 -2.38 -13.46
CA PRO A 209 -13.07 -2.46 -12.28
C PRO A 209 -12.32 -1.14 -12.06
N ILE A 210 -12.41 -0.59 -10.85
CA ILE A 210 -11.63 0.60 -10.47
C ILE A 210 -10.42 0.11 -9.67
N ARG A 211 -9.21 0.39 -10.17
CA ARG A 211 -7.95 -0.08 -9.57
C ARG A 211 -7.92 -1.60 -9.36
N GLY A 212 -8.48 -2.34 -10.32
CA GLY A 212 -8.56 -3.80 -10.27
C GLY A 212 -9.56 -4.35 -9.26
N SER A 213 -10.55 -3.56 -8.81
CA SER A 213 -11.62 -4.03 -7.93
C SER A 213 -13.00 -3.70 -8.47
N VAL A 214 -13.89 -4.69 -8.45
CA VAL A 214 -15.28 -4.57 -8.88
C VAL A 214 -16.18 -4.20 -7.69
N TYR A 215 -17.11 -3.26 -7.90
CA TYR A 215 -18.00 -2.78 -6.84
C TYR A 215 -18.87 -3.93 -6.27
N GLY A 216 -18.92 -4.03 -4.94
CA GLY A 216 -19.67 -5.07 -4.24
C GLY A 216 -19.12 -6.49 -4.36
N TYR A 217 -18.03 -6.70 -5.11
CA TYR A 217 -17.45 -8.02 -5.33
C TYR A 217 -16.40 -8.36 -4.27
N PRO A 218 -16.53 -9.46 -3.52
CA PRO A 218 -15.53 -9.91 -2.57
C PRO A 218 -14.38 -10.59 -3.31
N GLU A 219 -13.49 -9.78 -3.88
CA GLU A 219 -12.29 -10.28 -4.54
C GLU A 219 -11.33 -10.86 -3.51
N LYS A 220 -10.78 -12.05 -3.77
CA LYS A 220 -9.73 -12.63 -2.92
C LYS A 220 -8.54 -11.68 -2.99
N ALA A 221 -8.35 -10.88 -1.95
CA ALA A 221 -7.25 -9.95 -1.90
C ALA A 221 -5.94 -10.72 -2.14
N TYR A 222 -5.08 -10.15 -3.01
CA TYR A 222 -3.65 -10.46 -3.04
C TYR A 222 -3.19 -10.69 -1.59
N GLN A 223 -2.64 -11.87 -1.30
CA GLN A 223 -2.05 -12.18 0.00
C GLN A 223 -0.80 -11.32 0.22
N LYS A 224 -0.98 -10.01 0.45
CA LYS A 224 0.08 -9.18 0.98
C LYS A 224 0.19 -9.57 2.45
N LYS A 225 1.28 -10.28 2.77
CA LYS A 225 1.75 -10.77 4.08
C LYS A 225 0.96 -10.20 5.27
N LYS A 226 0.50 -11.10 6.14
CA LYS A 226 -0.14 -10.87 7.46
C LYS A 226 0.51 -9.72 8.23
N SER A 227 0.13 -8.49 7.91
CA SER A 227 0.36 -7.31 8.73
C SER A 227 -0.87 -7.18 9.60
N TRP A 228 -0.73 -7.50 10.89
CA TRP A 228 -1.76 -7.36 11.90
C TRP A 228 -2.13 -5.88 12.08
N TYR A 229 -2.96 -5.34 11.19
CA TYR A 229 -3.72 -4.12 11.44
C TYR A 229 -4.96 -4.03 10.55
N CYS A 230 -6.13 -4.18 11.18
CA CYS A 230 -7.42 -3.83 10.59
C CYS A 230 -7.71 -2.37 10.93
N GLY A 231 -7.43 -1.47 10.00
CA GLY A 231 -7.70 -0.05 10.12
C GLY A 231 -8.05 0.52 8.75
N SER A 232 -9.33 0.76 8.53
CA SER A 232 -9.89 1.32 7.30
C SER A 232 -9.25 2.65 6.94
N SER A 233 -8.30 2.60 6.02
CA SER A 233 -7.95 3.62 5.03
C SER A 233 -6.73 3.07 4.29
N SER A 234 -6.97 2.30 3.23
CA SER A 234 -5.93 2.03 2.25
C SER A 234 -5.67 3.34 1.50
N SER A 235 -4.80 4.18 2.05
CA SER A 235 -4.04 5.08 1.20
C SER A 235 -3.14 4.18 0.40
N SER A 236 -3.57 3.84 -0.82
CA SER A 236 -2.72 3.23 -1.82
C SER A 236 -1.40 4.00 -1.81
N PHE A 237 -0.31 3.32 -1.45
CA PHE A 237 1.01 3.76 -1.83
C PHE A 237 0.97 3.66 -3.35
N ASP A 238 0.70 4.78 -4.00
CA ASP A 238 0.78 4.87 -5.45
C ASP A 238 2.22 4.48 -5.77
N GLY A 239 2.38 3.39 -6.52
CA GLY A 239 3.68 3.02 -7.07
C GLY A 239 4.23 4.28 -7.72
N GLY A 240 5.50 4.58 -7.44
CA GLY A 240 6.14 5.81 -7.91
C GLY A 240 5.81 6.04 -9.37
N ASP A 241 5.51 7.31 -9.72
CA ASP A 241 5.24 7.77 -11.10
C ASP A 241 6.08 6.97 -12.10
N ARG A 242 5.48 6.54 -13.22
CA ARG A 242 6.17 5.76 -14.27
C ARG A 242 7.46 6.44 -14.74
N GLU A 243 7.51 7.78 -14.72
CA GLU A 243 8.74 8.53 -14.98
C GLU A 243 9.80 8.37 -13.89
N THR A 244 9.41 8.27 -12.62
CA THR A 244 10.35 8.00 -11.51
C THR A 244 10.91 6.59 -11.56
N ILE A 245 10.11 5.60 -11.95
CA ILE A 245 10.58 4.23 -12.16
C ILE A 245 11.59 4.19 -13.32
N SER A 246 11.27 4.82 -14.45
CA SER A 246 12.17 4.94 -15.60
C SER A 246 13.48 5.67 -15.27
N ALA A 247 13.42 6.73 -14.46
CA ALA A 247 14.62 7.45 -14.01
C ALA A 247 15.50 6.60 -13.07
N MET A 248 14.88 5.80 -12.20
CA MET A 248 15.60 4.86 -11.34
C MET A 248 16.22 3.72 -12.15
N GLU A 249 15.50 3.15 -13.11
CA GLU A 249 16.02 2.12 -14.03
C GLU A 249 17.21 2.64 -14.84
N SER A 250 17.12 3.87 -15.35
CA SER A 250 18.21 4.53 -16.07
C SER A 250 19.45 4.74 -15.18
N LYS A 251 19.25 5.10 -13.90
CA LYS A 251 20.34 5.27 -12.94
C LYS A 251 20.98 3.94 -12.53
N ILE A 252 20.19 2.88 -12.42
CA ILE A 252 20.70 1.52 -12.18
C ILE A 252 21.55 1.05 -13.35
N ALA A 253 21.09 1.26 -14.59
CA ALA A 253 21.84 0.90 -15.79
C ALA A 253 23.19 1.65 -15.86
N TYR A 254 23.19 2.95 -15.56
CA TYR A 254 24.41 3.76 -15.50
C TYR A 254 25.40 3.25 -14.45
N LEU A 255 24.95 3.02 -13.21
CA LEU A 255 25.81 2.53 -12.13
C LEU A 255 26.37 1.13 -12.43
N ASN A 256 25.58 0.26 -13.07
CA ASN A 256 26.05 -1.06 -13.48
C ASN A 256 27.15 -0.98 -14.56
N ALA A 257 27.02 -0.05 -15.52
CA ALA A 257 28.06 0.19 -16.53
C ALA A 257 29.35 0.76 -15.91
N GLU A 258 29.21 1.66 -14.94
CA GLU A 258 30.35 2.23 -14.21
C GLU A 258 31.07 1.17 -13.37
N LEU A 259 30.31 0.31 -12.66
CA LEU A 259 30.88 -0.83 -11.92
C LEU A 259 31.63 -1.80 -12.84
N ALA A 260 31.10 -2.10 -14.03
CA ALA A 260 31.78 -2.94 -15.00
C ALA A 260 33.10 -2.29 -15.50
N ALA A 261 33.09 -0.98 -15.75
CA ALA A 261 34.30 -0.25 -16.15
C ALA A 261 35.37 -0.21 -15.03
N VAL A 262 34.96 -0.11 -13.77
CA VAL A 262 35.87 -0.19 -12.62
C VAL A 262 36.46 -1.60 -12.50
N ALA A 263 35.66 -2.65 -12.65
CA ALA A 263 36.14 -4.03 -12.61
C ALA A 263 37.20 -4.32 -13.69
N GLU A 264 37.01 -3.82 -14.91
CA GLU A 264 37.99 -3.95 -16.00
C GLU A 264 39.29 -3.16 -15.72
N ARG A 265 39.21 -2.01 -15.05
CA ARG A 265 40.40 -1.24 -14.65
C ARG A 265 41.19 -1.96 -13.57
N GLU A 266 40.52 -2.52 -12.57
CA GLU A 266 41.16 -3.31 -11.52
C GLU A 266 41.83 -4.57 -12.09
N LYS A 267 41.15 -5.31 -12.98
CA LYS A 267 41.74 -6.48 -13.64
C LYS A 267 43.03 -6.13 -14.40
N LYS A 268 43.03 -5.02 -15.14
CA LYS A 268 44.24 -4.52 -15.83
C LYS A 268 45.35 -4.08 -14.86
N ARG A 269 44.98 -3.60 -13.66
CA ARG A 269 45.93 -3.22 -12.62
C ARG A 269 46.59 -4.46 -12.03
N GLU A 270 45.81 -5.49 -11.72
CA GLU A 270 46.30 -6.79 -11.23
C GLU A 270 47.23 -7.47 -12.24
N GLU A 271 46.87 -7.50 -13.53
CA GLU A 271 47.72 -8.07 -14.59
C GLU A 271 49.08 -7.34 -14.70
N ARG A 272 49.08 -6.01 -14.59
CA ARG A 272 50.32 -5.21 -14.59
C ARG A 272 51.18 -5.45 -13.35
N GLU A 273 50.54 -5.66 -12.20
CA GLU A 273 51.22 -5.95 -10.94
C GLU A 273 51.89 -7.32 -11.00
N LYS A 274 51.16 -8.34 -11.47
CA LYS A 274 51.71 -9.68 -11.69
C LYS A 274 52.90 -9.68 -12.65
N LYS A 275 52.82 -8.93 -13.75
CA LYS A 275 53.94 -8.82 -14.71
C LYS A 275 55.19 -8.18 -14.08
N ARG A 276 55.01 -7.16 -13.23
CA ARG A 276 56.14 -6.55 -12.49
C ARG A 276 56.76 -7.52 -11.50
N GLU A 277 55.95 -8.31 -10.81
CA GLU A 277 56.45 -9.34 -9.87
C GLU A 277 57.26 -10.42 -10.60
N GLU A 278 56.78 -10.87 -11.77
CA GLU A 278 57.51 -11.81 -12.63
C GLU A 278 58.85 -11.22 -13.11
N GLU A 279 58.87 -9.96 -13.56
CA GLU A 279 60.11 -9.27 -13.96
C GLU A 279 61.12 -9.15 -12.79
N ILE A 280 60.64 -8.83 -11.58
CA ILE A 280 61.47 -8.77 -10.37
C ILE A 280 62.02 -10.16 -10.01
N ALA A 281 61.21 -11.22 -10.15
CA ALA A 281 61.64 -12.59 -9.89
C ALA A 281 62.75 -13.04 -10.86
N VAL A 282 62.60 -12.75 -12.15
CA VAL A 282 63.61 -13.06 -13.17
C VAL A 282 64.91 -12.29 -12.92
N ALA A 283 64.83 -11.00 -12.56
CA ALA A 283 66.00 -10.20 -12.23
C ALA A 283 66.79 -10.77 -11.03
N LYS A 284 66.07 -11.19 -9.98
CA LYS A 284 66.68 -11.86 -8.81
C LYS A 284 67.32 -13.20 -9.17
N GLU A 285 66.72 -13.97 -10.09
CA GLU A 285 67.30 -15.25 -10.52
C GLU A 285 68.58 -15.06 -11.35
N VAL A 286 68.62 -14.04 -12.22
CA VAL A 286 69.82 -13.67 -12.98
C VAL A 286 70.93 -13.18 -12.05
N GLU A 287 70.59 -12.37 -11.05
CA GLU A 287 71.53 -11.89 -10.04
C GLU A 287 72.09 -13.04 -9.19
N ASN A 288 71.24 -13.95 -8.70
CA ASN A 288 71.69 -15.13 -7.96
C ASN A 288 72.60 -16.05 -8.78
N LYS A 289 72.36 -16.21 -10.08
CA LYS A 289 73.24 -16.97 -10.99
C LYS A 289 74.59 -16.30 -11.23
N ARG A 290 74.66 -14.96 -11.17
CA ARG A 290 75.93 -14.21 -11.25
C ARG A 290 76.80 -14.36 -10.00
N TYR A 291 76.19 -14.54 -8.83
CA TYR A 291 76.93 -14.74 -7.57
C TYR A 291 77.30 -16.20 -7.30
N ALA A 292 76.82 -17.15 -8.11
CA ALA A 292 77.09 -18.59 -7.98
C ALA A 292 78.11 -19.14 -9.00
N ALA A 293 78.63 -18.28 -9.89
CA ALA A 293 79.70 -18.55 -10.85
C ALA A 293 81.00 -17.88 -10.41
#